data_AF-A0A1U7CRH3-F1
#
_entry.id   AF-A0A1U7CRH3-F1
#
_cell.length_a   1.000
_cell.length_b   1.000
_cell.length_c   1.000
_cell.angle_alpha   90.00
_cell.angle_beta   90.00
_cell.angle_gamma   90.00
#
_symmetry.space_group_name_H-M   'P 1'
#
loop_
_entity.id
_entity.type
_entity.pdbx_description
1 polymer ?
#
loop_
_entity_poly.entity_id
_entity_poly.type
_entity_poly.pdbx_seq_one_letter_code
_entity_poly.pdbx_strand_id
1 'polypeptide(L)'
;MTPSLERLAELVRQAEAKTRAKKIEAETQHAADHFRAAELRSRQALERMRAVRPASLRAVEQADTDEHLLKDLVRKLAQYKSSLASDADAEELIATSQAEIERTRQEAKANLEKAGRELEEARRELRTALDQYRQLRRELERLQPGLVEQFAAEDRLLWDAESHFPGGQLQLLGHEVDAGLNAFANLVKLEQYARLKVWIGRFRHFQAAHERDAEITEELQALGHRIFHQLKWLSRQYEPGYIEAFRQDYSTDWAAYVAEAQEQLVQAMETQRRARERSLANGGERPSPSEPPHADGPVPNVAFPSSPLGNGENGDGGREASAEVSTDPA
;
A
#
# COMPACT_ATOMS: atom_id res chain seq x y z
N MET A 1 22.97 39.30 45.15
CA MET A 1 24.12 38.77 44.39
C MET A 1 24.86 39.95 43.76
N THR A 2 26.16 39.84 43.47
CA THR A 2 26.87 40.94 42.79
C THR A 2 26.56 40.92 41.28
N PRO A 3 26.34 42.07 40.64
CA PRO A 3 25.94 42.15 39.23
C PRO A 3 26.99 41.55 38.27
N SER A 4 28.25 41.50 38.69
CA SER A 4 29.33 40.84 37.95
C SER A 4 29.20 39.31 37.93
N LEU A 5 28.77 38.69 39.04
CA LEU A 5 28.52 37.25 39.11
C LEU A 5 27.30 36.84 38.28
N GLU A 6 26.24 37.64 38.29
CA GLU A 6 25.05 37.43 37.44
C GLU A 6 25.42 37.53 35.95
N ARG A 7 26.27 38.50 35.58
CA ARG A 7 26.76 38.63 34.20
C ARG A 7 27.65 37.45 33.77
N LEU A 8 28.51 36.95 34.66
CA LEU A 8 29.31 35.75 34.39
C LEU A 8 28.44 34.50 34.26
N ALA A 9 27.44 34.32 35.14
CA ALA A 9 26.51 33.19 35.06
C ALA A 9 25.66 33.23 33.77
N GLU A 10 25.29 34.42 33.29
CA GLU A 10 24.62 34.60 32.00
C GLU A 10 25.54 34.25 30.82
N LEU A 11 26.81 34.68 30.83
CA LEU A 11 27.78 34.33 29.78
C LEU A 11 28.05 32.82 29.72
N VAL A 12 28.13 32.14 30.86
CA VAL A 12 28.28 30.68 30.92
C VAL A 12 27.04 29.99 30.33
N ARG A 13 25.83 30.41 30.72
CA ARG A 13 24.58 29.86 30.15
C ARG A 13 24.51 30.05 28.63
N GLN A 14 24.94 31.21 28.12
CA GLN A 14 24.99 31.48 26.68
C GLN A 14 26.02 30.61 25.96
N ALA A 15 27.20 30.41 26.55
CA ALA A 15 28.24 29.55 25.99
C ALA A 15 27.80 28.06 25.97
N GLU A 16 27.17 27.58 27.04
CA GLU A 16 26.60 26.24 27.13
C GLU A 16 25.49 26.04 26.10
N ALA A 17 24.55 26.99 25.98
CA ALA A 17 23.49 26.95 24.99
C ALA A 17 24.05 26.89 23.56
N LYS A 18 25.05 27.73 23.25
CA LYS A 18 25.71 27.74 21.93
C LYS A 18 26.45 26.43 21.64
N THR A 19 27.09 25.83 22.65
CA THR A 19 27.80 24.55 22.49
C THR A 19 26.82 23.41 22.27
N ARG A 20 25.73 23.36 23.03
CA ARG A 20 24.66 22.38 22.85
C ARG A 20 24.00 22.51 21.48
N ALA A 21 23.76 23.73 21.03
CA ALA A 21 23.14 24.00 19.74
C ALA A 21 23.99 23.47 18.57
N LYS A 22 25.30 23.76 18.58
CA LYS A 22 26.25 23.18 17.59
C LYS A 22 26.32 21.66 17.64
N LYS A 23 26.22 21.07 18.84
CA LYS A 23 26.21 19.61 18.99
C LYS A 23 24.96 19.00 18.36
N ILE A 24 23.79 19.56 18.65
CA ILE A 24 22.51 19.11 18.07
C ILE A 24 22.50 19.29 16.55
N GLU A 25 23.06 20.38 16.02
CA GLU A 25 23.22 20.58 14.58
C GLU A 25 24.02 19.43 13.94
N ALA A 26 25.20 19.11 14.49
CA ALA A 26 26.04 18.01 13.99
C ALA A 26 25.37 16.64 14.13
N GLU A 27 24.71 16.37 15.25
CA GLU A 27 23.95 15.13 15.48
C GLU A 27 22.77 15.00 14.51
N THR A 28 22.05 16.11 14.24
CA THR A 28 20.93 16.13 13.29
C THR A 28 21.43 15.89 11.86
N GLN A 29 22.57 16.48 11.48
CA GLN A 29 23.18 16.23 10.17
C GLN A 29 23.58 14.76 10.01
N HIS A 30 24.21 14.19 11.04
CA HIS A 30 24.58 12.77 11.02
C HIS A 30 23.33 11.86 10.94
N ALA A 31 22.29 12.16 11.73
CA ALA A 31 21.03 11.43 11.68
C ALA A 31 20.33 11.56 10.32
N ALA A 32 20.38 12.73 9.68
CA ALA A 32 19.90 12.94 8.32
C ALA A 32 20.64 12.06 7.31
N ASP A 33 21.97 11.96 7.39
CA ASP A 33 22.77 11.09 6.52
C ASP A 33 22.40 9.61 6.70
N HIS A 34 22.27 9.17 7.95
CA HIS A 34 21.82 7.82 8.28
C HIS A 34 20.40 7.53 7.78
N PHE A 35 19.48 8.49 7.94
CA PHE A 35 18.12 8.39 7.45
C PHE A 35 18.08 8.23 5.93
N ARG A 36 18.83 9.06 5.17
CA ARG A 36 18.93 8.96 3.71
C ARG A 36 19.46 7.60 3.26
N ALA A 37 20.50 7.09 3.93
CA ALA A 37 21.06 5.79 3.61
C ALA A 37 20.11 4.62 3.95
N ALA A 38 19.36 4.71 5.05
CA ALA A 38 18.35 3.71 5.41
C ALA A 38 17.17 3.72 4.44
N GLU A 39 16.75 4.91 4.00
CA GLU A 39 15.65 5.10 3.04
C GLU A 39 16.01 4.50 1.68
N LEU A 40 17.20 4.80 1.17
CA LEU A 40 17.70 4.21 -0.08
C LEU A 40 17.77 2.68 -0.02
N ARG A 41 18.25 2.13 1.10
CA ARG A 41 18.31 0.67 1.30
C ARG A 41 16.91 0.04 1.34
N SER A 42 15.94 0.70 1.97
CA SER A 42 14.54 0.24 1.98
C SER A 42 13.94 0.24 0.57
N ARG A 43 14.18 1.30 -0.22
CA ARG A 43 13.77 1.35 -1.63
C ARG A 43 14.38 0.22 -2.47
N GLN A 44 15.68 0.02 -2.35
CA GLN A 44 16.39 -1.04 -3.09
C GLN A 44 15.89 -2.44 -2.72
N ALA A 45 15.65 -2.69 -1.43
CA ALA A 45 15.10 -3.97 -0.98
C ALA A 45 13.67 -4.18 -1.51
N LEU A 46 12.86 -3.13 -1.56
CA LEU A 46 11.52 -3.18 -2.13
C LEU A 46 11.54 -3.45 -3.65
N GLU A 47 12.44 -2.79 -4.38
CA GLU A 47 12.64 -3.01 -5.82
C GLU A 47 13.09 -4.44 -6.10
N ARG A 48 14.05 -4.96 -5.32
CA ARG A 48 14.50 -6.35 -5.39
C ARG A 48 13.36 -7.33 -5.14
N MET A 49 12.55 -7.10 -4.12
CA MET A 49 11.35 -7.90 -3.84
C MET A 49 10.38 -7.88 -5.04
N ARG A 50 10.11 -6.72 -5.63
CA ARG A 50 9.25 -6.58 -6.81
C ARG A 50 9.79 -7.32 -8.03
N ALA A 51 11.11 -7.39 -8.20
CA ALA A 51 11.75 -8.11 -9.30
C ALA A 51 11.76 -9.63 -9.10
N VAL A 52 12.09 -10.10 -7.88
CA VAL A 52 12.24 -11.53 -7.57
C VAL A 52 10.88 -12.22 -7.48
N ARG A 53 9.90 -11.58 -6.84
CA ARG A 53 8.62 -12.23 -6.50
C ARG A 53 7.89 -12.84 -7.70
N PRO A 54 7.69 -12.13 -8.83
CA PRO A 54 6.97 -12.70 -9.97
C PRO A 54 7.69 -13.90 -10.60
N ALA A 55 9.04 -13.88 -10.61
CA ALA A 55 9.82 -14.99 -11.17
C ALA A 55 9.78 -16.21 -10.25
N SER A 56 9.92 -16.00 -8.93
CA SER A 56 9.88 -17.08 -7.95
C SER A 56 8.49 -17.71 -7.83
N LEU A 57 7.40 -16.93 -7.87
CA LEU A 57 6.04 -17.48 -7.86
C LEU A 57 5.79 -18.36 -9.09
N ARG A 58 6.16 -17.87 -10.29
CA ARG A 58 6.07 -18.67 -11.52
C ARG A 58 6.88 -19.96 -11.45
N ALA A 59 8.07 -19.93 -10.84
CA ALA A 59 8.88 -21.13 -10.65
C ALA A 59 8.22 -22.15 -9.68
N VAL A 60 7.53 -21.67 -8.65
CA VAL A 60 6.74 -22.55 -7.75
C VAL A 60 5.55 -23.16 -8.50
N GLU A 61 4.78 -22.35 -9.22
CA GLU A 61 3.64 -22.83 -10.02
C GLU A 61 4.07 -23.83 -11.11
N GLN A 62 5.22 -23.59 -11.74
CA GLN A 62 5.81 -24.52 -12.71
C GLN A 62 6.19 -25.84 -12.04
N ALA A 63 6.86 -25.80 -10.88
CA ALA A 63 7.20 -27.01 -10.13
C ALA A 63 5.97 -27.83 -9.72
N ASP A 64 4.86 -27.16 -9.36
CA ASP A 64 3.60 -27.84 -9.03
C ASP A 64 2.96 -28.47 -10.28
N THR A 65 3.05 -27.79 -11.43
CA THR A 65 2.60 -28.32 -12.73
C THR A 65 3.42 -29.54 -13.14
N ASP A 66 4.74 -29.47 -12.98
CA ASP A 66 5.67 -30.56 -13.29
C ASP A 66 5.45 -31.76 -12.35
N GLU A 67 5.12 -31.52 -11.07
CA GLU A 67 4.76 -32.59 -10.14
C GLU A 67 3.48 -33.32 -10.57
N HIS A 68 2.46 -32.58 -11.03
CA HIS A 68 1.24 -33.17 -11.57
C HIS A 68 1.52 -34.00 -12.83
N LEU A 69 2.31 -33.45 -13.76
CA LEU A 69 2.73 -34.17 -14.96
C LEU A 69 3.50 -35.45 -14.61
N LEU A 70 4.44 -35.37 -13.66
CA LEU A 70 5.21 -36.53 -13.22
C LEU A 70 4.29 -37.61 -12.62
N LYS A 71 3.33 -37.24 -11.77
CA LYS A 71 2.35 -38.20 -11.21
C LYS A 71 1.55 -38.91 -12.30
N ASP A 72 1.14 -38.19 -13.33
CA ASP A 72 0.41 -38.77 -14.47
C ASP A 72 1.31 -39.67 -15.32
N LEU A 73 2.56 -39.28 -15.56
CA LEU A 73 3.54 -40.10 -16.27
C LEU A 73 3.88 -41.38 -15.49
N VAL A 74 4.09 -41.30 -14.18
CA VAL A 74 4.30 -42.47 -13.30
C VAL A 74 3.11 -43.42 -13.38
N ARG A 75 1.88 -42.90 -13.34
CA ARG A 75 0.66 -43.71 -13.49
C ARG A 75 0.62 -44.41 -14.85
N LYS A 76 0.97 -43.72 -15.93
CA LYS A 76 1.03 -44.31 -17.28
C LYS A 76 2.15 -45.36 -17.39
N LEU A 77 3.34 -45.10 -16.84
CA LEU A 77 4.45 -46.05 -16.80
C LEU A 77 4.03 -47.34 -16.09
N ALA A 78 3.30 -47.24 -14.97
CA ALA A 78 2.77 -48.42 -14.27
C ALA A 78 1.79 -49.24 -15.14
N GLN A 79 1.00 -48.60 -16.01
CA GLN A 79 0.09 -49.27 -16.94
C GLN A 79 0.82 -49.98 -18.09
N TYR A 80 1.94 -49.42 -18.55
CA TYR A 80 2.74 -49.96 -19.66
C TYR A 80 3.99 -50.71 -19.20
N LYS A 81 4.05 -51.13 -17.93
CA LYS A 81 5.25 -51.74 -17.33
C LYS A 81 5.79 -52.93 -18.12
N SER A 82 4.90 -53.78 -18.65
CA SER A 82 5.27 -54.94 -19.48
C SER A 82 5.88 -54.58 -20.84
N SER A 83 5.76 -53.33 -21.27
CA SER A 83 6.25 -52.81 -22.55
C SER A 83 7.51 -51.94 -22.41
N LEU A 84 8.01 -51.75 -21.18
CA LEU A 84 9.23 -51.00 -20.93
C LEU A 84 10.47 -51.83 -21.26
N ALA A 85 11.49 -51.18 -21.81
CA ALA A 85 12.78 -51.80 -22.10
C ALA A 85 13.62 -52.03 -20.83
N SER A 86 13.49 -51.15 -19.84
CA SER A 86 14.17 -51.20 -18.54
C SER A 86 13.29 -50.56 -17.47
N ASP A 87 13.01 -51.30 -16.40
CA ASP A 87 12.31 -50.77 -15.21
C ASP A 87 13.24 -49.86 -14.38
N ALA A 88 14.54 -50.20 -14.32
CA ALA A 88 15.52 -49.45 -13.53
C ALA A 88 15.73 -48.03 -14.07
N ASP A 89 15.80 -47.88 -15.39
CA ASP A 89 15.98 -46.57 -16.05
C ASP A 89 14.76 -45.67 -15.79
N ALA A 90 13.56 -46.24 -15.80
CA ALA A 90 12.33 -45.51 -15.50
C ALA A 90 12.29 -45.05 -14.03
N GLU A 91 12.73 -45.88 -13.09
CA GLU A 91 12.84 -45.51 -11.67
C GLU A 91 13.90 -44.41 -11.43
N GLU A 92 15.05 -44.49 -12.11
CA GLU A 92 16.10 -43.46 -12.04
C GLU A 92 15.61 -42.10 -12.57
N LEU A 93 14.90 -42.10 -13.70
CA LEU A 93 14.31 -40.88 -14.26
C LEU A 93 13.25 -40.27 -13.35
N ILE A 94 12.39 -41.10 -12.74
CA ILE A 94 11.40 -40.62 -11.77
C ILE A 94 12.10 -39.97 -10.57
N ALA A 95 13.10 -40.64 -9.99
CA ALA A 95 13.85 -40.11 -8.84
C ALA A 95 14.55 -38.79 -9.18
N THR A 96 15.17 -38.71 -10.37
CA THR A 96 15.84 -37.50 -10.86
C THR A 96 14.85 -36.35 -11.04
N SER A 97 13.72 -36.59 -11.72
CA SER A 97 12.68 -35.57 -11.91
C SER A 97 12.07 -35.11 -10.58
N GLN A 98 11.84 -36.00 -9.61
CA GLN A 98 11.38 -35.61 -8.27
C GLN A 98 12.39 -34.67 -7.59
N ALA A 99 13.68 -35.00 -7.65
CA ALA A 99 14.73 -34.18 -7.07
C ALA A 99 14.84 -32.80 -7.75
N GLU A 100 14.70 -32.73 -9.08
CA GLU A 100 14.74 -31.47 -9.84
C GLU A 100 13.55 -30.56 -9.55
N ILE A 101 12.33 -31.13 -9.49
CA ILE A 101 11.10 -30.40 -9.14
C ILE A 101 11.23 -29.83 -7.73
N GLU A 102 11.63 -30.66 -6.76
CA GLU A 102 11.75 -30.23 -5.38
C GLU A 102 12.86 -29.19 -5.21
N ARG A 103 13.99 -29.35 -5.91
CA ARG A 103 15.06 -28.34 -5.93
C ARG A 103 14.56 -27.00 -6.47
N THR A 104 13.85 -26.99 -7.60
CA THR A 104 13.31 -25.76 -8.19
C THR A 104 12.34 -25.06 -7.22
N ARG A 105 11.46 -25.83 -6.59
CA ARG A 105 10.54 -25.33 -5.56
C ARG A 105 11.27 -24.74 -4.37
N GLN A 106 12.28 -25.43 -3.84
CA GLN A 106 13.06 -24.96 -2.69
C GLN A 106 13.85 -23.71 -3.01
N GLU A 107 14.53 -23.65 -4.16
CA GLU A 107 15.28 -22.48 -4.60
C GLU A 107 14.37 -21.26 -4.78
N ALA A 108 13.19 -21.45 -5.39
CA ALA A 108 12.21 -20.37 -5.56
C ALA A 108 11.67 -19.85 -4.22
N LYS A 109 11.30 -20.75 -3.29
CA LYS A 109 10.85 -20.37 -1.94
C LYS A 109 11.97 -19.67 -1.14
N ALA A 110 13.20 -20.18 -1.20
CA ALA A 110 14.35 -19.57 -0.52
C ALA A 110 14.64 -18.15 -1.05
N ASN A 111 14.49 -17.92 -2.35
CA ASN A 111 14.66 -16.59 -2.95
C ASN A 111 13.59 -15.60 -2.45
N LEU A 112 12.32 -16.02 -2.35
CA LEU A 112 11.25 -15.21 -1.78
C LEU A 112 11.51 -14.87 -0.31
N GLU A 113 11.87 -15.87 0.49
CA GLU A 113 12.18 -15.67 1.91
C GLU A 113 13.36 -14.73 2.11
N LYS A 114 14.44 -14.90 1.33
CA LYS A 114 15.62 -14.04 1.41
C LYS A 114 15.28 -12.59 1.08
N ALA A 115 14.60 -12.34 -0.04
CA ALA A 115 14.17 -11.00 -0.40
C ALA A 115 13.21 -10.41 0.65
N GLY A 116 12.36 -11.23 1.27
CA GLY A 116 11.44 -10.83 2.33
C GLY A 116 12.17 -10.39 3.58
N ARG A 117 13.16 -11.17 4.04
CA ARG A 117 14.00 -10.83 5.19
C ARG A 117 14.78 -9.54 4.95
N GLU A 118 15.39 -9.38 3.78
CA GLU A 118 16.11 -8.16 3.39
C GLU A 118 15.21 -6.91 3.45
N LEU A 119 13.96 -7.02 2.98
CA LEU A 119 12.99 -5.92 3.04
C LEU A 119 12.58 -5.57 4.47
N GLU A 120 12.31 -6.58 5.31
CA GLU A 120 11.93 -6.35 6.71
C GLU A 120 13.08 -5.79 7.54
N GLU A 121 14.31 -6.24 7.33
CA GLU A 121 15.50 -5.67 7.94
C GLU A 121 15.68 -4.20 7.54
N ALA A 122 15.58 -3.89 6.24
CA ALA A 122 15.69 -2.53 5.75
C ALA A 122 14.58 -1.61 6.31
N ARG A 123 13.34 -2.12 6.49
CA ARG A 123 12.24 -1.38 7.13
C ARG A 123 12.48 -1.11 8.61
N ARG A 124 13.00 -2.08 9.36
CA ARG A 124 13.36 -1.90 10.78
C ARG A 124 14.45 -0.86 10.97
N GLU A 125 15.46 -0.90 10.11
CA GLU A 125 16.53 0.11 10.10
C GLU A 125 15.99 1.49 9.74
N LEU A 126 15.14 1.59 8.72
CA LEU A 126 14.47 2.84 8.34
C LEU A 126 13.62 3.41 9.47
N ARG A 127 12.85 2.57 10.18
CA ARG A 127 12.05 3.01 11.33
C ARG A 127 12.94 3.63 12.41
N THR A 128 14.02 2.94 12.74
CA THR A 128 14.98 3.41 13.76
C THR A 128 15.62 4.74 13.36
N ALA A 129 16.07 4.87 12.11
CA ALA A 129 16.68 6.10 11.62
C ALA A 129 15.68 7.27 11.55
N LEU A 130 14.44 6.98 11.15
CA LEU A 130 13.35 7.95 11.08
C LEU A 130 12.99 8.49 12.47
N ASP A 131 12.87 7.61 13.47
CA ASP A 131 12.53 8.01 14.84
C ASP A 131 13.65 8.85 15.46
N GLN A 132 14.91 8.46 15.26
CA GLN A 132 16.08 9.23 15.69
C GLN A 132 16.12 10.62 15.03
N TYR A 133 15.91 10.68 13.71
CA TYR A 133 15.87 11.94 12.97
C TYR A 133 14.75 12.85 13.49
N ARG A 134 13.52 12.33 13.68
CA ARG A 134 12.39 13.12 14.22
C ARG A 134 12.66 13.68 15.61
N GLN A 135 13.29 12.89 16.48
CA GLN A 135 13.63 13.35 17.82
C GLN A 135 14.61 14.53 17.75
N LEU A 136 15.72 14.37 17.03
CA LEU A 136 16.74 15.42 16.88
C LEU A 136 16.21 16.63 16.14
N ARG A 137 15.31 16.43 15.16
CA ARG A 137 14.64 17.49 14.41
C ARG A 137 13.83 18.42 15.30
N ARG A 138 13.03 17.87 16.22
CA ARG A 138 12.26 18.64 17.21
C ARG A 138 13.18 19.40 18.17
N GLU A 139 14.29 18.78 18.58
CA GLU A 139 15.28 19.44 19.43
C GLU A 139 16.00 20.60 18.71
N LEU A 140 16.33 20.43 17.43
CA LEU A 140 16.92 21.46 16.59
C LEU A 140 15.96 22.64 16.40
N GLU A 141 14.69 22.38 16.07
CA GLU A 141 13.67 23.43 15.91
C GLU A 141 13.52 24.26 17.19
N ARG A 142 13.53 23.60 18.36
CA ARG A 142 13.44 24.27 19.67
C ARG A 142 14.65 25.15 19.99
N LEU A 143 15.86 24.72 19.62
CA LEU A 143 17.11 25.41 20.00
C LEU A 143 17.61 26.39 18.92
N GLN A 144 17.34 26.11 17.65
CA GLN A 144 17.84 26.84 16.48
C GLN A 144 16.79 26.85 15.34
N PRO A 145 15.69 27.61 15.49
CA PRO A 145 14.64 27.68 14.46
C PRO A 145 15.15 28.20 13.10
N GLY A 146 16.23 29.00 13.09
CA GLY A 146 16.83 29.53 11.86
C GLY A 146 17.55 28.47 10.99
N LEU A 147 17.82 27.27 11.52
CA LEU A 147 18.40 26.15 10.75
C LEU A 147 17.33 25.19 10.24
N VAL A 148 16.05 25.44 10.53
CA VAL A 148 14.94 24.56 10.13
C VAL A 148 14.90 24.39 8.61
N GLU A 149 15.07 25.48 7.85
CA GLU A 149 15.00 25.44 6.39
C GLU A 149 16.09 24.57 5.72
N GLN A 150 17.23 24.37 6.39
CA GLN A 150 18.33 23.57 5.83
C GLN A 150 17.99 22.10 5.68
N PHE A 151 17.03 21.60 6.47
CA PHE A 151 16.61 20.20 6.49
C PHE A 151 15.29 19.97 5.74
N ALA A 152 14.83 20.94 4.95
CA ALA A 152 13.55 20.84 4.23
C ALA A 152 13.50 19.66 3.23
N ALA A 153 14.66 19.24 2.70
CA ALA A 153 14.74 18.08 1.81
C ALA A 153 14.47 16.78 2.58
N GLU A 154 15.08 16.63 3.74
CA GLU A 154 14.88 15.49 4.64
C GLU A 154 13.46 15.46 5.23
N ASP A 155 12.87 16.63 5.51
CA ASP A 155 11.46 16.72 5.93
C ASP A 155 10.49 16.25 4.83
N ARG A 156 10.81 16.50 3.55
CA ARG A 156 10.04 15.92 2.43
C ARG A 156 10.27 14.41 2.33
N LEU A 157 11.51 13.97 2.52
CA LEU A 157 11.85 12.55 2.51
C LEU A 157 11.14 11.77 3.62
N LEU A 158 10.87 12.39 4.78
CA LEU A 158 10.06 11.77 5.84
C LEU A 158 8.69 11.33 5.33
N TRP A 159 8.03 12.15 4.51
CA TRP A 159 6.73 11.80 3.94
C TRP A 159 6.83 10.61 2.98
N ASP A 160 7.83 10.61 2.11
CA ASP A 160 8.08 9.50 1.19
C ASP A 160 8.44 8.21 1.96
N ALA A 161 9.22 8.34 3.03
CA ALA A 161 9.61 7.21 3.87
C ALA A 161 8.41 6.57 4.56
N GLU A 162 7.38 7.34 4.96
CA GLU A 162 6.16 6.81 5.56
C GLU A 162 5.42 5.81 4.66
N SER A 163 5.56 5.94 3.33
CA SER A 163 5.00 4.99 2.35
C SER A 163 5.57 3.58 2.43
N HIS A 164 6.72 3.40 3.08
CA HIS A 164 7.30 2.07 3.30
C HIS A 164 6.57 1.31 4.42
N PHE A 165 5.83 2.04 5.26
CA PHE A 165 5.13 1.51 6.42
C PHE A 165 3.63 1.37 6.17
N PRO A 166 2.96 0.44 6.87
CA PRO A 166 1.53 0.19 6.71
C PRO A 166 0.65 1.43 6.90
N GLY A 167 0.98 2.24 7.90
CA GLY A 167 0.25 3.48 8.20
C GLY A 167 0.27 4.47 7.04
N GLY A 168 1.46 4.77 6.51
CA GLY A 168 1.60 5.66 5.35
C GLY A 168 1.01 5.06 4.07
N GLN A 169 1.07 3.74 3.88
CA GLN A 169 0.41 3.08 2.74
C GLN A 169 -1.11 3.25 2.77
N LEU A 170 -1.73 3.12 3.95
CA LEU A 170 -3.16 3.31 4.13
C LEU A 170 -3.56 4.79 3.97
N GLN A 171 -2.75 5.71 4.50
CA GLN A 171 -2.96 7.15 4.32
C GLN A 171 -2.89 7.55 2.85
N LEU A 172 -1.86 7.10 2.12
CA LEU A 172 -1.73 7.33 0.68
C LEU A 172 -2.91 6.74 -0.08
N LEU A 173 -3.35 5.53 0.27
CA LEU A 173 -4.56 4.94 -0.32
C LEU A 173 -5.80 5.80 -0.04
N GLY A 174 -5.96 6.30 1.18
CA GLY A 174 -7.06 7.20 1.54
C GLY A 174 -7.06 8.47 0.69
N HIS A 175 -5.90 9.14 0.60
CA HIS A 175 -5.74 10.33 -0.25
C HIS A 175 -6.02 10.04 -1.73
N GLU A 176 -5.55 8.91 -2.27
CA GLU A 176 -5.82 8.51 -3.65
C GLU A 176 -7.31 8.25 -3.90
N VAL A 177 -7.99 7.57 -2.97
CA VAL A 177 -9.43 7.31 -3.05
C VAL A 177 -10.18 8.64 -3.00
N ASP A 178 -9.91 9.48 -2.01
CA ASP A 178 -10.55 10.79 -1.83
C ASP A 178 -10.38 11.69 -3.06
N ALA A 179 -9.15 11.80 -3.59
CA ALA A 179 -8.87 12.57 -4.80
C ALA A 179 -9.56 11.99 -6.04
N GLY A 180 -9.65 10.65 -6.11
CA GLY A 180 -10.25 9.93 -7.22
C GLY A 180 -11.78 9.96 -7.24
N LEU A 181 -12.46 10.14 -6.09
CA LEU A 181 -13.92 10.05 -5.96
C LEU A 181 -14.68 10.91 -6.97
N ASN A 182 -14.28 12.18 -7.10
CA ASN A 182 -15.00 13.15 -7.94
C ASN A 182 -14.82 12.87 -9.44
N ALA A 183 -13.67 12.35 -9.84
CA ALA A 183 -13.38 12.04 -11.24
C ALA A 183 -13.80 10.62 -11.64
N PHE A 184 -14.07 9.75 -10.66
CA PHE A 184 -14.30 8.31 -10.88
C PHE A 184 -15.45 8.04 -11.86
N ALA A 185 -16.54 8.81 -11.74
CA ALA A 185 -17.71 8.69 -12.61
C ALA A 185 -17.40 8.95 -14.10
N ASN A 186 -16.38 9.77 -14.38
CA ASN A 186 -16.01 10.17 -15.73
C ASN A 186 -15.01 9.22 -16.39
N LEU A 187 -14.55 8.20 -15.66
CA LEU A 187 -13.66 7.17 -16.19
C LEU A 187 -14.44 6.17 -17.06
N VAL A 188 -13.75 5.52 -18.00
CA VAL A 188 -14.36 4.45 -18.80
C VAL A 188 -14.48 3.19 -17.93
N LYS A 189 -15.50 2.36 -18.15
CA LYS A 189 -15.79 1.17 -17.34
C LYS A 189 -14.57 0.29 -17.05
N LEU A 190 -13.73 0.00 -18.05
CA LEU A 190 -12.51 -0.80 -17.86
C LEU A 190 -11.52 -0.14 -16.89
N GLU A 191 -11.38 1.19 -16.96
CA GLU A 191 -10.54 1.95 -16.03
C GLU A 191 -11.15 2.02 -14.63
N GLN A 192 -12.47 2.22 -14.52
CA GLN A 192 -13.21 2.15 -13.25
C GLN A 192 -12.97 0.81 -12.56
N TYR A 193 -13.17 -0.29 -13.29
CA TYR A 193 -13.00 -1.64 -12.80
C TYR A 193 -11.55 -1.90 -12.35
N ALA A 194 -10.56 -1.65 -13.21
CA ALA A 194 -9.16 -1.87 -12.87
C ALA A 194 -8.72 -1.00 -11.67
N ARG A 195 -9.14 0.27 -11.62
CA ARG A 195 -8.83 1.16 -10.49
C ARG A 195 -9.46 0.69 -9.18
N LEU A 196 -10.70 0.21 -9.20
CA LEU A 196 -11.32 -0.41 -8.02
C LEU A 196 -10.55 -1.65 -7.57
N LYS A 197 -10.17 -2.54 -8.49
CA LYS A 197 -9.34 -3.71 -8.14
C LYS A 197 -8.03 -3.29 -7.48
N VAL A 198 -7.34 -2.28 -8.01
CA VAL A 198 -6.11 -1.77 -7.38
C VAL A 198 -6.36 -1.28 -5.96
N TRP A 199 -7.37 -0.44 -5.75
CA TRP A 199 -7.64 0.12 -4.42
C TRP A 199 -8.09 -0.94 -3.41
N ILE A 200 -9.00 -1.83 -3.80
CA ILE A 200 -9.49 -2.90 -2.93
C ILE A 200 -8.37 -3.91 -2.66
N GLY A 201 -7.58 -4.26 -3.68
CA GLY A 201 -6.43 -5.14 -3.53
C GLY A 201 -5.39 -4.57 -2.56
N ARG A 202 -5.07 -3.28 -2.65
CA ARG A 202 -4.17 -2.61 -1.70
C ARG A 202 -4.73 -2.58 -0.29
N PHE A 203 -6.02 -2.31 -0.14
CA PHE A 203 -6.69 -2.33 1.14
C PHE A 203 -6.67 -3.74 1.78
N ARG A 204 -6.93 -4.77 0.98
CA ARG A 204 -6.87 -6.17 1.42
C ARG A 204 -5.47 -6.65 1.71
N HIS A 205 -4.48 -6.18 0.94
CA HIS A 205 -3.08 -6.42 1.24
C HIS A 205 -2.71 -5.86 2.62
N PHE A 206 -3.16 -4.64 2.91
CA PHE A 206 -3.00 -4.03 4.23
C PHE A 206 -3.72 -4.86 5.32
N GLN A 207 -4.97 -5.25 5.12
CA GLN A 207 -5.70 -6.05 6.10
C GLN A 207 -5.04 -7.41 6.37
N ALA A 208 -4.67 -8.15 5.33
CA ALA A 208 -4.06 -9.48 5.47
C ALA A 208 -2.70 -9.43 6.19
N ALA A 209 -1.94 -8.35 6.02
CA ALA A 209 -0.68 -8.15 6.71
C ALA A 209 -0.87 -7.78 8.20
N HIS A 210 -2.01 -7.20 8.59
CA HIS A 210 -2.21 -6.59 9.91
C HIS A 210 -3.42 -7.14 10.70
N GLU A 211 -4.11 -8.17 10.20
CA GLU A 211 -5.17 -8.86 10.94
C GLU A 211 -4.69 -9.44 12.29
N ARG A 212 -3.37 -9.58 12.48
CA ARG A 212 -2.74 -10.14 13.68
C ARG A 212 -1.96 -9.12 14.51
N ASP A 213 -1.82 -7.87 14.06
CA ASP A 213 -1.04 -6.85 14.76
C ASP A 213 -1.94 -6.04 15.70
N ALA A 214 -1.74 -6.24 17.00
CA ALA A 214 -2.43 -5.48 18.06
C ALA A 214 -1.98 -4.00 18.14
N GLU A 215 -1.01 -3.58 17.32
CA GLU A 215 -0.40 -2.25 17.33
C GLU A 215 -1.07 -1.25 16.36
N ILE A 216 -2.18 -1.61 15.71
CA ILE A 216 -2.92 -0.67 14.86
C ILE A 216 -3.57 0.39 15.76
N THR A 217 -3.13 1.64 15.62
CA THR A 217 -3.72 2.79 16.33
C THR A 217 -5.20 2.96 15.98
N GLU A 218 -6.00 3.45 16.93
CA GLU A 218 -7.43 3.71 16.72
C GLU A 218 -7.69 4.62 15.50
N GLU A 219 -6.82 5.61 15.29
CA GLU A 219 -6.86 6.49 14.12
C GLU A 219 -6.71 5.72 12.80
N LEU A 220 -5.80 4.75 12.75
CA LEU A 220 -5.56 3.95 11.55
C LEU A 220 -6.71 2.96 11.31
N GLN A 221 -7.32 2.43 12.38
CA GLN A 221 -8.55 1.64 12.28
C GLN A 221 -9.71 2.48 11.74
N ALA A 222 -9.91 3.69 12.25
CA ALA A 222 -10.93 4.62 11.78
C ALA A 222 -10.74 5.00 10.30
N LEU A 223 -9.50 5.24 9.89
CA LEU A 223 -9.15 5.46 8.48
C LEU A 223 -9.46 4.23 7.63
N GLY A 224 -9.08 3.04 8.10
CA GLY A 224 -9.37 1.78 7.41
C GLY A 224 -10.87 1.55 7.22
N HIS A 225 -11.68 1.80 8.25
CA HIS A 225 -13.14 1.73 8.15
C HIS A 225 -13.69 2.73 7.13
N ARG A 226 -13.21 3.97 7.15
CA ARG A 226 -13.64 5.01 6.19
C ARG A 226 -13.35 4.59 4.75
N ILE A 227 -12.11 4.17 4.46
CA ILE A 227 -11.70 3.72 3.13
C ILE A 227 -12.55 2.52 2.69
N PHE A 228 -12.76 1.54 3.58
CA PHE A 228 -13.61 0.39 3.27
C PHE A 228 -15.03 0.80 2.87
N HIS A 229 -15.65 1.72 3.62
CA HIS A 229 -16.99 2.21 3.30
C HIS A 229 -17.05 2.94 1.96
N GLN A 230 -16.04 3.78 1.65
CA GLN A 230 -15.94 4.47 0.36
C GLN A 230 -15.80 3.49 -0.80
N LEU A 231 -14.88 2.51 -0.69
CA LEU A 231 -14.65 1.49 -1.71
C LEU A 231 -15.90 0.62 -1.92
N LYS A 232 -16.56 0.23 -0.83
CA LYS A 232 -17.82 -0.53 -0.89
C LYS A 232 -18.93 0.28 -1.56
N TRP A 233 -19.03 1.57 -1.27
CA TRP A 233 -20.00 2.44 -1.92
C TRP A 233 -19.71 2.56 -3.43
N LEU A 234 -18.47 2.87 -3.82
CA LEU A 234 -18.07 2.98 -5.23
C LEU A 234 -18.34 1.70 -6.03
N SER A 235 -17.96 0.54 -5.48
CA SER A 235 -18.21 -0.74 -6.14
C SER A 235 -19.71 -0.96 -6.35
N ARG A 236 -20.56 -0.66 -5.36
CA ARG A 236 -22.03 -0.79 -5.53
C ARG A 236 -22.59 0.12 -6.63
N GLN A 237 -22.00 1.30 -6.85
CA GLN A 237 -22.51 2.28 -7.82
C GLN A 237 -22.06 2.00 -9.25
N TYR A 238 -20.77 1.66 -9.44
CA TYR A 238 -20.16 1.62 -10.79
C TYR A 238 -19.90 0.21 -11.30
N GLU A 239 -19.71 -0.77 -10.42
CA GLU A 239 -19.52 -2.17 -10.77
C GLU A 239 -20.37 -3.06 -9.86
N PRO A 240 -21.71 -3.09 -10.08
CA PRO A 240 -22.61 -3.97 -9.33
C PRO A 240 -22.34 -5.47 -9.60
N GLY A 241 -21.41 -5.79 -10.51
CA GLY A 241 -20.78 -7.09 -10.66
C GLY A 241 -19.65 -7.27 -9.65
N TYR A 242 -19.77 -8.31 -8.84
CA TYR A 242 -18.96 -8.59 -7.67
C TYR A 242 -17.44 -8.49 -7.92
N ILE A 243 -16.74 -7.58 -7.24
CA ILE A 243 -15.27 -7.63 -7.15
C ILE A 243 -14.93 -8.70 -6.11
N GLU A 244 -14.33 -9.81 -6.56
CA GLU A 244 -14.00 -10.99 -5.73
C GLU A 244 -13.27 -10.61 -4.43
N ALA A 245 -12.40 -9.61 -4.49
CA ALA A 245 -11.64 -9.11 -3.34
C ALA A 245 -12.50 -8.54 -2.18
N PHE A 246 -13.80 -8.28 -2.37
CA PHE A 246 -14.70 -7.92 -1.27
C PHE A 246 -15.20 -9.12 -0.45
N ARG A 247 -15.03 -10.35 -0.94
CA ARG A 247 -15.30 -11.56 -0.16
C ARG A 247 -14.36 -11.63 1.03
N GLN A 248 -14.89 -12.02 2.19
CA GLN A 248 -14.06 -12.32 3.36
C GLN A 248 -13.31 -13.64 3.19
N ASP A 249 -13.88 -14.60 2.45
CA ASP A 249 -13.32 -15.92 2.19
C ASP A 249 -12.33 -15.95 0.99
N TYR A 250 -12.15 -14.83 0.29
CA TYR A 250 -11.21 -14.75 -0.83
C TYR A 250 -9.80 -14.49 -0.32
N SER A 251 -8.93 -15.48 -0.47
CA SER A 251 -7.51 -15.41 -0.18
C SER A 251 -6.73 -15.56 -1.49
N THR A 252 -5.78 -14.67 -1.71
CA THR A 252 -4.88 -14.70 -2.85
C THR A 252 -3.54 -14.07 -2.45
N ASP A 253 -2.54 -14.15 -3.33
CA ASP A 253 -1.40 -13.26 -3.22
C ASP A 253 -1.85 -11.83 -3.58
N TRP A 254 -2.15 -11.04 -2.55
CA TRP A 254 -2.61 -9.66 -2.71
C TRP A 254 -1.62 -8.76 -3.44
N ALA A 255 -0.31 -9.03 -3.36
CA ALA A 255 0.66 -8.23 -4.09
C ALA A 255 0.66 -8.56 -5.58
N ALA A 256 0.51 -9.85 -5.93
CA ALA A 256 0.32 -10.27 -7.32
C ALA A 256 -1.01 -9.72 -7.88
N TYR A 257 -2.09 -9.83 -7.11
CA TYR A 257 -3.40 -9.28 -7.46
C TYR A 257 -3.35 -7.78 -7.76
N VAL A 258 -2.65 -6.99 -6.90
CA VAL A 258 -2.48 -5.55 -7.12
C VAL A 258 -1.63 -5.28 -8.35
N ALA A 259 -0.55 -6.04 -8.59
CA ALA A 259 0.30 -5.87 -9.76
C ALA A 259 -0.47 -6.14 -11.07
N GLU A 260 -1.24 -7.22 -11.13
CA GLU A 260 -2.09 -7.54 -12.28
C GLU A 260 -3.17 -6.47 -12.50
N ALA A 261 -3.81 -5.99 -11.42
CA ALA A 261 -4.80 -4.91 -11.52
C ALA A 261 -4.18 -3.59 -11.99
N GLN A 262 -2.93 -3.30 -11.59
CA GLN A 262 -2.19 -2.14 -12.07
C GLN A 262 -1.86 -2.25 -13.56
N GLU A 263 -1.46 -3.44 -14.03
CA GLU A 263 -1.24 -3.67 -15.45
C GLU A 263 -2.54 -3.49 -16.25
N GLN A 264 -3.65 -4.05 -15.77
CA GLN A 264 -4.98 -3.84 -16.36
C GLN A 264 -5.34 -2.35 -16.44
N LEU A 265 -5.01 -1.58 -15.40
CA LEU A 265 -5.25 -0.14 -15.37
C LEU A 265 -4.40 0.60 -16.43
N VAL A 266 -3.11 0.28 -16.53
CA VAL A 266 -2.21 0.86 -17.54
C VAL A 266 -2.72 0.53 -18.95
N GLN A 267 -3.07 -0.72 -19.22
CA GLN A 267 -3.63 -1.16 -20.50
C GLN A 267 -4.94 -0.43 -20.83
N ALA A 268 -5.83 -0.23 -19.86
CA ALA A 268 -7.08 0.52 -20.03
C ALA A 268 -6.82 1.99 -20.38
N MET A 269 -5.90 2.65 -19.66
CA MET A 269 -5.50 4.03 -19.93
C MET A 269 -4.85 4.19 -21.31
N GLU A 270 -3.95 3.28 -21.70
CA GLU A 270 -3.33 3.28 -23.03
C GLU A 270 -4.35 3.08 -24.14
N THR A 271 -5.29 2.15 -23.96
CA THR A 271 -6.35 1.88 -24.92
C THR A 271 -7.24 3.12 -25.09
N GLN A 272 -7.58 3.79 -24.00
CA GLN A 272 -8.35 5.04 -24.04
C GLN A 272 -7.56 6.16 -24.74
N ARG A 273 -6.27 6.30 -24.44
CA ARG A 273 -5.38 7.27 -25.10
C ARG A 273 -5.34 7.03 -26.62
N ARG A 274 -5.09 5.79 -27.05
CA ARG A 274 -5.09 5.41 -28.47
C ARG A 274 -6.45 5.66 -29.13
N ALA A 275 -7.55 5.44 -28.42
CA ALA A 275 -8.90 5.72 -28.93
C ALA A 275 -9.13 7.23 -29.14
N ARG A 276 -8.67 8.08 -28.20
CA ARG A 276 -8.73 9.55 -28.36
C ARG A 276 -7.87 10.03 -29.52
N GLU A 277 -6.64 9.51 -29.66
CA GLU A 277 -5.74 9.84 -30.78
C GLU A 277 -6.36 9.45 -32.14
N ARG A 278 -6.99 8.27 -32.24
CA ARG A 278 -7.74 7.85 -33.44
C ARG A 278 -8.95 8.72 -33.73
N SER A 279 -9.69 9.14 -32.70
CA SER A 279 -10.83 10.05 -32.85
C SER A 279 -10.42 11.43 -33.35
N LEU A 280 -9.26 11.92 -32.92
CA LEU A 280 -8.70 13.20 -33.39
C LEU A 280 -8.15 13.09 -34.81
N ALA A 281 -7.56 11.95 -35.17
CA ALA A 281 -7.07 11.69 -36.53
C ALA A 281 -8.21 11.53 -37.55
N ASN A 282 -9.34 10.91 -37.15
CA ASN A 282 -10.51 10.73 -38.01
C ASN A 282 -11.46 11.95 -38.01
N GLY A 283 -11.37 12.86 -37.04
CA GLY A 283 -12.19 14.07 -36.94
C GLY A 283 -11.80 15.21 -37.91
N GLY A 284 -10.86 14.97 -38.83
CA GLY A 284 -10.42 15.92 -39.86
C GLY A 284 -11.34 16.02 -41.08
N GLU A 285 -12.29 15.09 -41.27
CA GLU A 285 -13.36 15.26 -42.26
C GLU A 285 -14.53 16.01 -41.62
N ARG A 286 -14.60 17.32 -41.89
CA ARG A 286 -15.81 18.12 -41.66
C ARG A 286 -16.98 17.47 -42.43
N PRO A 287 -18.03 16.98 -41.76
CA PRO A 287 -19.32 16.85 -42.43
C PRO A 287 -19.82 18.28 -42.69
N SER A 288 -20.18 18.56 -43.93
CA SER A 288 -20.88 19.80 -44.29
C SER A 288 -22.19 19.92 -43.50
N PRO A 289 -22.63 21.14 -43.16
CA PRO A 289 -23.83 21.34 -42.36
C PRO A 289 -25.07 21.05 -43.22
N SER A 290 -25.71 19.90 -43.01
CA SER A 290 -27.09 19.69 -43.41
C SER A 290 -28.00 19.77 -42.18
N GLU A 291 -29.09 20.52 -42.36
CA GLU A 291 -30.08 21.03 -41.43
C GLU A 291 -30.69 20.04 -40.40
N PRO A 292 -31.26 20.56 -39.30
CA PRO A 292 -31.75 19.78 -38.18
C PRO A 292 -33.19 19.29 -38.41
N PRO A 293 -33.58 18.14 -37.84
CA PRO A 293 -34.98 17.88 -37.51
C PRO A 293 -35.18 17.86 -35.99
N HIS A 294 -36.02 18.79 -35.55
CA HIS A 294 -37.04 18.72 -34.50
C HIS A 294 -36.76 17.95 -33.19
N ALA A 295 -36.85 18.73 -32.12
CA ALA A 295 -37.09 18.32 -30.75
C ALA A 295 -38.38 17.50 -30.58
N ASP A 296 -38.33 16.50 -29.69
CA ASP A 296 -39.35 16.29 -28.65
C ASP A 296 -38.93 15.13 -27.71
N GLY A 297 -38.86 15.40 -26.40
CA GLY A 297 -38.77 14.34 -25.37
C GLY A 297 -37.92 14.72 -24.14
N PRO A 298 -38.43 14.61 -22.90
CA PRO A 298 -38.06 15.48 -21.79
C PRO A 298 -36.82 15.02 -21.00
N VAL A 299 -36.10 16.02 -20.49
CA VAL A 299 -35.02 15.90 -19.50
C VAL A 299 -35.63 15.65 -18.11
N PRO A 300 -35.27 14.57 -17.38
CA PRO A 300 -35.57 14.49 -15.97
C PRO A 300 -34.54 15.31 -15.19
N ASN A 301 -35.03 16.44 -14.70
CA ASN A 301 -34.42 17.29 -13.68
C ASN A 301 -34.26 16.49 -12.39
N VAL A 302 -33.03 16.18 -11.96
CA VAL A 302 -32.78 15.62 -10.63
C VAL A 302 -32.03 16.65 -9.81
N ALA A 303 -32.78 17.21 -8.86
CA ALA A 303 -32.34 18.17 -7.87
C ALA A 303 -31.28 17.58 -6.94
N PHE A 304 -30.23 18.36 -6.68
CA PHE A 304 -29.33 18.18 -5.55
C PHE A 304 -30.08 18.57 -4.26
N PRO A 305 -30.04 17.76 -3.18
CA PRO A 305 -30.41 18.24 -1.87
C PRO A 305 -29.25 19.07 -1.29
N SER A 306 -29.43 20.38 -1.29
CA SER A 306 -28.66 21.30 -0.46
C SER A 306 -28.92 20.97 1.01
N SER A 307 -27.87 20.62 1.75
CA SER A 307 -27.94 20.52 3.22
C SER A 307 -27.86 21.92 3.82
N PRO A 308 -28.78 22.32 4.72
CA PRO A 308 -28.67 23.58 5.43
C PRO A 308 -27.75 23.43 6.65
N LEU A 309 -26.87 24.41 6.80
CA LEU A 309 -26.21 24.76 8.05
C LEU A 309 -27.27 25.21 9.08
N GLY A 310 -27.10 24.80 10.34
CA GLY A 310 -27.92 25.30 11.44
C GLY A 310 -27.41 24.82 12.80
N ASN A 311 -26.48 25.58 13.39
CA ASN A 311 -26.16 25.57 14.82
C ASN A 311 -27.41 25.92 15.65
N GLY A 312 -27.50 25.36 16.86
CA GLY A 312 -28.43 25.82 17.90
C GLY A 312 -28.35 24.98 19.17
N GLU A 313 -27.76 25.57 20.20
CA GLU A 313 -27.51 25.05 21.55
C GLU A 313 -28.78 24.84 22.42
N ASN A 314 -28.58 24.09 23.51
CA ASN A 314 -29.14 24.23 24.88
C ASN A 314 -30.34 23.39 25.36
N GLY A 315 -30.14 22.83 26.56
CA GLY A 315 -31.15 22.47 27.57
C GLY A 315 -31.37 20.96 27.74
N ASP A 316 -30.65 20.26 28.62
CA ASP A 316 -30.86 20.13 30.08
C ASP A 316 -32.15 19.40 30.49
N GLY A 317 -32.03 18.47 31.43
CA GLY A 317 -33.14 17.70 31.99
C GLY A 317 -32.80 16.24 32.30
N GLY A 318 -32.06 16.02 33.38
CA GLY A 318 -31.67 14.69 33.86
C GLY A 318 -32.81 13.81 34.36
N ARG A 319 -32.46 12.54 34.61
CA ARG A 319 -33.02 11.76 35.72
C ARG A 319 -32.12 10.58 36.09
N GLU A 320 -31.86 10.54 37.39
CA GLU A 320 -31.23 9.47 38.17
C GLU A 320 -32.03 8.17 38.08
N ALA A 321 -31.37 7.01 38.23
CA ALA A 321 -31.54 6.15 39.41
C ALA A 321 -30.83 4.79 39.24
N SER A 322 -30.01 4.47 40.25
CA SER A 322 -29.81 3.15 40.90
C SER A 322 -29.20 2.01 40.06
N ALA A 323 -27.96 1.59 40.27
CA ALA A 323 -27.44 0.82 41.42
C ALA A 323 -28.14 -0.53 41.63
N GLU A 324 -27.45 -1.64 41.31
CA GLU A 324 -27.29 -2.74 42.27
C GLU A 324 -26.12 -3.66 41.88
N VAL A 325 -25.27 -3.84 42.88
CA VAL A 325 -24.15 -4.79 42.99
C VAL A 325 -24.73 -6.11 43.46
N SER A 326 -24.29 -7.25 42.90
CA SER A 326 -24.19 -8.48 43.69
C SER A 326 -23.11 -9.39 43.12
N THR A 327 -22.03 -9.48 43.87
CA THR A 327 -20.95 -10.47 43.79
C THR A 327 -21.33 -11.76 44.52
N ASP A 328 -20.92 -12.89 43.92
CA ASP A 328 -20.40 -14.12 44.55
C ASP A 328 -21.33 -15.09 45.32
N PRO A 329 -20.90 -16.35 45.59
CA PRO A 329 -20.30 -17.31 44.64
C PRO A 329 -20.79 -18.77 44.90
N ALA A 330 -20.30 -19.73 44.10
CA ALA A 330 -20.12 -21.13 44.50
C ALA A 330 -18.79 -21.65 43.94
#